data_AF-A0A2V7KC09-F1
#
_entry.id   AF-A0A2V7KC09-F1
#
_cell.length_a   1.000
_cell.length_b   1.000
_cell.length_c   1.000
_cell.angle_alpha   90.00
_cell.angle_beta   90.00
_cell.angle_gamma   90.00
#
_symmetry.space_group_name_H-M   'P 1'
#
loop_
_entity.id
_entity.type
_entity.pdbx_description
1 polymer ?
#
loop_
_entity_poly.entity_id
_entity_poly.type
_entity_poly.pdbx_seq_one_letter_code
_entity_poly.pdbx_strand_id
1 'polypeptide(L)'
;MTSWLGEWANLLLRWTHFIAGIAWIGSSFYFIWLDRALTRPEQPKAGVEGDLWMVHSGGFYQVEKRRPGPGEVPAVLHWFKWEAMLTWISGIALLVL
;
A
#
# COMPACT_ATOMS: atom_id res chain seq x y z
N MET A 1 -4.67 -20.55 -32.84
CA MET A 1 -4.80 -19.10 -33.10
C MET A 1 -5.51 -18.51 -31.89
N THR A 2 -4.81 -17.74 -31.07
CA THR A 2 -5.46 -16.94 -30.01
C THR A 2 -6.50 -16.05 -30.68
N SER A 3 -7.71 -16.01 -30.12
CA SER A 3 -8.70 -15.06 -30.63
C SER A 3 -8.17 -13.64 -30.38
N TRP A 4 -8.53 -12.70 -31.26
CA TRP A 4 -8.23 -11.27 -31.07
C TRP A 4 -8.55 -10.80 -29.64
N LEU A 5 -9.67 -11.26 -29.07
CA LEU A 5 -10.05 -10.98 -27.69
C LEU A 5 -9.05 -11.53 -26.66
N GLY A 6 -8.49 -12.71 -26.89
CA GLY A 6 -7.48 -13.31 -26.01
C GLY A 6 -6.18 -12.52 -25.98
N GLU A 7 -5.75 -11.95 -27.11
CA GLU A 7 -4.55 -11.11 -27.17
C GLU A 7 -4.72 -9.80 -26.40
N TRP A 8 -5.86 -9.13 -26.55
CA TRP A 8 -6.19 -7.94 -25.76
C TRP A 8 -6.35 -8.25 -24.28
N ALA A 9 -6.99 -9.36 -23.92
CA ALA A 9 -7.10 -9.80 -22.54
C ALA A 9 -5.72 -10.07 -21.92
N ASN A 10 -4.82 -10.72 -22.66
CA ASN A 10 -3.45 -10.99 -22.21
C ASN A 10 -2.69 -9.69 -21.95
N LEU A 11 -2.78 -8.73 -22.88
CA LEU A 11 -2.15 -7.42 -22.74
C LEU A 11 -2.71 -6.65 -21.52
N LEU A 12 -4.02 -6.59 -21.37
CA LEU A 12 -4.67 -5.92 -20.24
C LEU A 12 -4.29 -6.55 -18.89
N LEU A 13 -4.26 -7.88 -18.80
CA LEU A 13 -3.85 -8.58 -17.58
C LEU A 13 -2.38 -8.33 -17.24
N ARG A 14 -1.48 -8.32 -18.23
CA ARG A 14 -0.06 -8.01 -18.01
C ARG A 14 0.13 -6.61 -17.46
N TRP A 15 -0.53 -5.61 -18.06
CA TRP A 15 -0.46 -4.24 -17.59
C TRP A 15 -1.06 -4.07 -16.20
N THR A 16 -2.21 -4.71 -15.95
CA THR A 16 -2.83 -4.73 -14.61
C THR A 16 -1.88 -5.32 -13.57
N HIS A 17 -1.28 -6.47 -13.88
CA HIS A 17 -0.33 -7.14 -12.99
C HIS A 17 0.91 -6.29 -12.73
N PHE A 18 1.48 -5.69 -13.77
CA PHE A 18 2.66 -4.84 -13.67
C PHE A 18 2.40 -3.61 -12.79
N ILE A 19 1.28 -2.91 -13.00
CA ILE A 19 0.89 -1.73 -12.22
C ILE A 19 0.60 -2.12 -10.76
N ALA A 20 -0.16 -3.19 -10.54
CA ALA A 20 -0.44 -3.70 -9.20
C ALA A 20 0.85 -4.09 -8.47
N GLY A 21 1.79 -4.73 -9.17
CA GLY A 21 3.09 -5.11 -8.63
C GLY A 21 3.94 -3.90 -8.23
N ILE A 22 3.98 -2.86 -9.05
CA ILE A 22 4.64 -1.58 -8.69
C ILE A 22 4.00 -0.98 -7.45
N ALA A 23 2.67 -0.92 -7.39
CA ALA A 23 1.96 -0.35 -6.25
C ALA A 23 2.23 -1.15 -4.97
N TRP A 24 2.25 -2.49 -5.05
CA TRP A 24 2.49 -3.36 -3.89
C TRP A 24 3.92 -3.26 -3.39
N ILE A 25 4.91 -3.37 -4.27
CA ILE A 25 6.32 -3.32 -3.89
C ILE A 25 6.67 -1.91 -3.40
N GLY A 26 6.18 -0.87 -4.09
CA GLY A 26 6.38 0.52 -3.72
C GLY A 26 5.82 0.85 -2.35
N SER A 27 4.56 0.48 -2.08
CA SER A 27 3.96 0.67 -0.75
C SER A 27 4.71 -0.12 0.33
N SER A 28 5.15 -1.34 0.03
CA SER A 28 5.94 -2.15 0.97
C SER A 28 7.24 -1.46 1.36
N PHE A 29 8.03 -0.98 0.39
CA PHE A 29 9.26 -0.25 0.70
C PHE A 29 9.00 1.07 1.42
N TYR A 30 7.94 1.79 1.05
CA TYR A 30 7.53 2.99 1.73
C TYR A 30 7.23 2.74 3.22
N PHE A 31 6.43 1.71 3.53
CA PHE A 31 6.11 1.39 4.93
C PHE A 31 7.31 0.86 5.72
N ILE A 32 8.22 0.11 5.09
CA ILE A 32 9.49 -0.31 5.71
C ILE A 32 10.34 0.91 6.08
N TRP A 33 10.45 1.89 5.17
CA TRP A 33 11.16 3.13 5.44
C TRP A 33 10.46 3.95 6.52
N LEU A 34 9.15 4.13 6.43
CA LEU A 34 8.33 4.89 7.38
C LEU A 34 8.53 4.35 8.79
N ASP A 35 8.39 3.03 8.98
CA ASP A 35 8.55 2.38 10.29
C ASP A 35 9.95 2.58 10.88
N ARG A 36 11.00 2.68 10.06
CA ARG A 36 12.38 2.92 10.49
C ARG A 36 12.68 4.40 10.74
N ALA A 37 11.92 5.30 10.12
CA ALA A 37 12.11 6.74 10.22
C ALA A 37 11.38 7.36 11.41
N LEU A 38 10.45 6.64 12.05
CA LEU A 38 9.73 7.12 13.23
C LEU A 38 10.69 7.45 14.37
N THR A 39 10.47 8.61 14.98
CA THR A 39 11.19 9.07 16.16
C THR A 39 10.29 9.07 17.39
N ARG A 40 10.90 9.17 18.58
CA ARG A 40 10.13 9.38 19.81
C ARG A 40 9.43 10.75 19.72
N PRO A 41 8.12 10.83 20.01
CA PRO A 41 7.40 12.10 19.94
C PRO A 41 7.99 13.12 20.92
N GLU A 42 8.15 14.37 20.46
CA GLU A 42 8.61 15.48 21.31
C GLU A 42 7.70 15.69 22.52
N GLN A 43 6.39 15.56 22.30
CA GLN A 43 5.37 15.58 23.35
C GLN A 43 4.75 14.18 23.45
N PRO A 44 4.89 13.49 24.60
CA PRO A 44 4.27 12.19 24.80
C PRO A 44 2.76 12.26 24.61
N LYS A 45 2.23 11.44 23.69
CA LYS A 45 0.79 11.28 23.44
C LYS A 45 0.38 9.85 23.79
N ALA A 46 -0.76 9.69 24.46
CA ALA A 46 -1.27 8.37 24.82
C ALA A 46 -1.49 7.50 23.56
N GLY A 47 -0.95 6.28 23.57
CA GLY A 47 -1.08 5.31 22.48
C GLY A 47 -0.22 5.58 21.24
N VAL A 48 0.64 6.60 21.25
CA VAL A 48 1.58 6.89 20.15
C VAL A 48 2.93 6.25 20.43
N GLU A 49 3.36 5.34 19.56
CA GLU A 49 4.65 4.65 19.67
C GLU A 49 5.80 5.48 19.09
N GLY A 50 5.50 6.28 18.07
CA GLY A 50 6.44 7.15 17.37
C GLY A 50 5.71 8.06 16.40
N ASP A 51 6.36 9.15 16.03
CA ASP A 51 5.87 10.05 14.99
C ASP A 51 6.96 10.45 14.01
N LEU A 52 6.52 10.95 12.85
CA LEU A 52 7.37 11.45 11.78
C LEU A 52 6.70 12.63 11.11
N TRP A 53 7.47 13.70 10.92
CA TRP A 53 7.11 14.78 10.01
C TRP A 53 7.67 14.50 8.62
N MET A 54 6.84 14.65 7.60
CA MET A 54 7.21 14.44 6.21
C MET A 54 6.58 15.49 5.29
N VAL A 55 7.24 15.75 4.16
CA VAL A 55 6.77 16.69 3.14
C VAL A 55 6.62 15.99 1.80
N HIS A 56 5.52 16.25 1.09
CA HIS A 56 5.31 15.78 -0.27
C HIS A 56 4.41 16.75 -1.06
N SER A 57 4.79 17.07 -2.30
CA SER A 57 4.10 18.05 -3.15
C SER A 57 3.79 19.39 -2.48
N GLY A 58 4.71 19.86 -1.62
CA GLY A 58 4.55 21.11 -0.85
C GLY A 58 3.62 21.02 0.37
N GLY A 59 2.97 19.88 0.60
CA GLY A 59 2.19 19.60 1.81
C GLY A 59 3.06 18.99 2.91
N PHE A 60 2.83 19.41 4.15
CA PHE A 60 3.47 18.86 5.34
C PHE A 60 2.49 17.95 6.09
N TYR A 61 2.96 16.77 6.50
CA TYR A 61 2.18 15.74 7.15
C TYR A 61 2.90 15.29 8.43
N GLN A 62 2.15 15.11 9.51
CA GLN A 62 2.61 14.41 10.71
C GLN A 62 1.93 13.03 10.75
N VAL A 63 2.74 11.98 10.72
CA VAL A 63 2.26 10.59 10.79
C VAL A 63 2.60 10.02 12.15
N GLU A 64 1.59 9.48 12.83
CA GLU A 64 1.74 8.84 14.13
C GLU A 64 1.49 7.33 14.01
N LYS A 65 2.44 6.53 14.49
CA LYS A 65 2.23 5.08 14.63
C LYS A 65 1.52 4.80 15.94
N ARG A 66 0.33 4.20 15.85
CA ARG A 66 -0.51 3.85 16.98
C ARG A 66 -0.84 2.36 16.95
N ARG A 67 -1.05 1.78 18.13
CA ARG A 67 -1.65 0.43 18.29
C ARG A 67 -3.00 0.58 18.99
N PRO A 68 -4.06 0.91 18.22
CA PRO A 68 -5.38 1.11 18.81
C PRO A 68 -5.89 -0.20 19.42
N GLY A 69 -6.49 -0.09 20.61
CA GLY A 69 -7.24 -1.17 21.23
C GLY A 69 -8.61 -1.39 20.58
N PRO A 70 -9.38 -2.39 21.05
CA PRO A 70 -10.75 -2.61 20.62
C PRO A 70 -11.60 -1.34 20.82
N GLY A 71 -12.28 -0.88 19.76
CA GLY A 71 -13.11 0.34 19.79
C GLY A 71 -12.37 1.65 19.53
N GLU A 72 -11.04 1.62 19.39
CA GLU A 72 -10.22 2.82 19.11
C GLU A 72 -9.83 2.97 17.62
N VAL A 73 -10.28 2.04 16.78
CA VAL A 73 -10.01 2.07 15.34
C VAL A 73 -10.85 3.18 14.69
N PRO A 74 -10.24 4.12 13.94
CA PRO A 74 -10.98 5.18 13.27
C PRO A 74 -12.03 4.65 12.30
N ALA A 75 -13.18 5.33 12.22
CA ALA A 75 -14.26 4.98 11.28
C ALA A 75 -13.81 5.08 9.81
N VAL A 76 -12.91 6.01 9.52
CA VAL A 76 -12.32 6.21 8.19
C VAL A 76 -10.85 5.85 8.25
N LEU A 77 -10.48 4.77 7.57
CA LEU A 77 -9.10 4.35 7.40
C LEU A 77 -8.90 3.82 5.98
N HIS A 78 -7.68 3.97 5.47
CA HIS A 78 -7.27 3.31 4.24
C HIS A 78 -6.51 2.04 4.60
N TRP A 79 -6.94 0.91 4.04
CA TRP A 79 -6.25 -0.37 4.19
C TRP A 79 -5.62 -0.77 2.86
N PHE A 80 -4.28 -0.74 2.81
CA PHE A 80 -3.42 -1.13 1.69
C PHE A 80 -3.40 -2.66 1.47
N LYS A 81 -4.57 -3.27 1.23
CA LYS A 81 -4.72 -4.71 0.96
C LYS A 81 -4.79 -5.05 -0.52
N TRP A 82 -5.19 -4.07 -1.33
CA TRP A 82 -5.60 -4.32 -2.70
C TRP A 82 -4.42 -4.48 -3.64
N GLU A 83 -3.32 -3.78 -3.39
CA GLU A 83 -2.11 -3.82 -4.21
C GLU A 83 -1.54 -5.24 -4.26
N ALA A 84 -1.36 -5.85 -3.08
CA ALA A 84 -0.88 -7.24 -2.97
C ALA A 84 -1.91 -8.22 -3.55
N MET A 85 -3.19 -8.05 -3.20
CA MET A 85 -4.23 -8.99 -3.65
C MET A 85 -4.45 -8.95 -5.16
N LEU A 86 -4.48 -7.77 -5.78
CA LEU A 86 -4.61 -7.63 -7.23
C LEU A 86 -3.37 -8.15 -7.96
N THR A 87 -2.17 -7.95 -7.40
CA THR A 87 -0.96 -8.56 -7.95
C THR A 87 -1.06 -10.08 -7.96
N TRP A 88 -1.50 -10.67 -6.84
CA TRP A 88 -1.70 -12.12 -6.76
C TRP A 88 -2.77 -12.64 -7.73
N ILE A 89 -3.96 -12.04 -7.74
CA ILE A 89 -5.07 -12.45 -8.62
C ILE A 89 -4.65 -12.36 -10.09
N SER A 90 -4.10 -11.22 -10.51
CA SER A 90 -3.66 -11.01 -11.90
C SER A 90 -2.49 -11.93 -12.28
N GLY A 91 -1.61 -12.25 -11.34
CA GLY A 91 -0.52 -13.20 -11.55
C GLY A 91 -1.04 -14.61 -11.79
N ILE A 92 -2.00 -15.08 -10.98
CA ILE A 92 -2.67 -16.37 -11.20
C ILE A 92 -3.42 -16.37 -12.52
N ALA A 93 -4.13 -15.30 -12.86
CA ALA A 93 -4.86 -15.19 -14.12
C ALA A 93 -3.91 -15.30 -15.34
N LEU A 94 -2.72 -14.69 -15.28
CA LEU A 94 -1.70 -14.77 -16.33
C LEU A 94 -1.08 -16.17 -16.50
N LEU A 95 -1.14 -17.02 -15.48
CA LEU A 95 -0.67 -18.41 -15.59
C LEU A 95 -1.69 -19.32 -16.28
N VAL A 96 -2.96 -18.93 -16.28
CA VAL A 96 -4.07 -19.74 -16.80
C VAL A 96 -4.54 -19.24 -18.18
N LEU A 97 -4.40 -17.95 -18.46
CA LEU A 97 -4.78 -17.30 -19.73
C LEU A 97 -3.70 -17.47 -20.80
#